data_AF-A0A6P0P7V5-F1
#
_entry.id   AF-A0A6P0P7V5-F1
#
_cell.length_a   1.000
_cell.length_b   1.000
_cell.length_c   1.000
_cell.angle_alpha   90.00
_cell.angle_beta   90.00
_cell.angle_gamma   90.00
#
_symmetry.space_group_name_H-M   'P 1'
#
loop_
_entity.id
_entity.type
_entity.pdbx_description
1 polymer ?
#
loop_
_entity_poly.entity_id
_entity_poly.type
_entity_poly.pdbx_seq_one_letter_code
_entity_poly.pdbx_strand_id
1 'polypeptide(L)'
;MKNKTFRDGVSQGDRFLKELEPDYVAVDELDYVAVDELNLSDLLNFVKDYATKLNYYDESNTISGDWSNFFSADVSQMVAYINNQESFVDDESTERQLSQPHLVLLFTFLQLLSYPQQQFRELTKRYLNFHYQDVLNLTTKAEVPDKINVVFELGTGEEKHLIKQGTLLEAGQDTEGINLNYATDEDIIVNHAQVASVKTILLPISYIDLKEIHQENNRSDKSFEKMLRWAVGNPNQGDKFPDFDGVGVNIQVLKEDFYEEIKDQQTAQISEEKKDYILNQLFFVTIDNFKYCFGIHER
;
A
#
# COMPACT_ATOMS: atom_id res chain seq x y z
N MET A 1 -16.53 -16.05 12.22
CA MET A 1 -16.15 -15.29 11.02
C MET A 1 -15.09 -14.28 11.43
N LYS A 2 -13.84 -14.43 10.98
CA LYS A 2 -12.77 -13.47 11.27
C LYS A 2 -12.96 -12.26 10.36
N ASN A 3 -13.22 -11.08 10.94
CA ASN A 3 -13.19 -9.81 10.21
C ASN A 3 -11.78 -9.62 9.64
N LYS A 4 -11.64 -9.89 8.35
CA LYS A 4 -10.46 -9.52 7.57
C LYS A 4 -10.57 -8.02 7.35
N THR A 5 -9.76 -7.25 8.07
CA THR A 5 -9.56 -5.83 7.81
C THR A 5 -9.00 -5.67 6.40
N PHE A 6 -9.84 -5.22 5.47
CA PHE A 6 -9.41 -4.78 4.15
C PHE A 6 -8.67 -3.45 4.35
N ARG A 7 -7.35 -3.45 4.13
CA ARG A 7 -6.58 -2.21 3.96
C ARG A 7 -6.58 -1.89 2.48
N ASP A 8 -7.50 -1.03 2.07
CA ASP A 8 -7.64 -0.57 0.70
C ASP A 8 -6.59 0.54 0.48
N GLY A 9 -5.34 0.14 0.23
CA GLY A 9 -4.13 1.01 0.19
C GLY A 9 -4.13 2.11 -0.90
N VAL A 10 -5.29 2.51 -1.37
CA VAL A 10 -5.56 3.54 -2.38
C VAL A 10 -6.51 4.63 -1.87
N SER A 11 -7.17 4.46 -0.72
CA SER A 11 -8.04 5.48 -0.15
C SER A 11 -7.26 6.76 0.21
N GLN A 12 -7.84 7.94 -0.04
CA GLN A 12 -7.18 9.21 0.31
C GLN A 12 -7.12 9.41 1.83
N GLY A 13 -8.07 8.82 2.57
CA GLY A 13 -8.09 8.82 4.04
C GLY A 13 -6.89 8.10 4.65
N ASP A 14 -6.42 7.01 4.05
CA ASP A 14 -5.24 6.26 4.52
C ASP A 14 -3.89 6.94 4.18
N ARG A 15 -3.91 8.08 3.48
CA ARG A 15 -2.72 8.88 3.13
C ARG A 15 -2.51 10.08 4.05
N PHE A 16 -3.38 10.28 5.03
CA PHE A 16 -3.18 11.31 6.02
C PHE A 16 -2.06 10.88 6.97
N LEU A 17 -0.90 11.51 6.85
CA LEU A 17 0.21 11.30 7.79
C LEU A 17 -0.24 11.83 9.15
N LYS A 18 -0.21 10.97 10.16
CA LYS A 18 -0.54 11.36 11.54
C LYS A 18 0.35 12.52 12.00
N GLU A 19 1.57 12.58 11.47
CA GLU A 19 2.57 13.62 11.64
C GLU A 19 2.09 15.03 11.27
N LEU A 20 1.04 15.13 10.45
CA LEU A 20 0.44 16.38 10.01
C LEU A 20 -0.79 16.78 10.84
N GLU A 21 -1.20 15.97 11.82
CA GLU A 21 -2.22 16.38 12.77
C GLU A 21 -1.71 17.58 13.58
N PRO A 22 -2.51 18.65 13.75
CA PRO A 22 -2.12 19.81 14.56
C PRO A 22 -1.72 19.44 16.00
N ASP A 23 -2.26 18.34 16.51
CA ASP A 23 -2.06 17.83 17.86
C ASP A 23 -0.99 16.71 17.89
N TYR A 24 -0.28 16.47 16.77
CA TYR A 24 0.77 15.45 16.69
C TYR A 24 2.04 15.83 17.44
N VAL A 25 2.46 17.10 17.32
CA VAL A 25 3.63 17.63 18.02
C VAL A 25 3.17 18.34 19.28
N ALA A 26 3.21 17.59 20.37
CA ALA A 26 3.10 18.10 21.72
C ALA A 26 4.21 19.13 21.99
N VAL A 27 3.85 20.38 22.34
CA VAL A 27 4.85 21.40 22.75
C VAL A 27 5.34 21.16 24.18
N ASP A 28 4.61 20.33 24.94
CA ASP A 28 4.93 19.89 26.29
C ASP A 28 4.83 18.35 26.33
N GLU A 29 5.72 17.63 27.03
CA GLU A 29 5.66 16.15 27.12
C GLU A 29 4.33 15.65 27.72
N LEU A 30 3.58 16.53 28.37
CA LEU A 30 2.23 16.33 28.91
C LEU A 30 1.09 16.31 27.87
N ASP A 31 1.35 16.66 26.60
CA ASP A 31 0.33 16.79 25.54
C ASP A 31 0.06 15.48 24.77
N TYR A 32 0.90 14.44 24.93
CA TYR A 32 0.72 13.14 24.25
C TYR A 32 -0.51 12.37 24.74
N VAL A 33 -1.15 12.84 25.80
CA VAL A 33 -2.26 12.15 26.44
C VAL A 33 -3.48 13.06 26.48
N ALA A 34 -4.17 13.14 25.34
CA ALA A 34 -5.54 13.61 25.25
C ALA A 34 -6.49 12.63 25.97
N VAL A 35 -6.37 12.61 27.29
CA VAL A 35 -7.36 12.15 28.27
C VAL A 35 -7.08 13.04 29.47
N ASP A 36 -7.94 14.02 29.75
CA ASP A 36 -7.71 15.05 30.77
C ASP A 36 -7.34 14.46 32.16
N GLU A 37 -7.66 13.19 32.42
CA GLU A 37 -7.32 12.45 33.63
C GLU A 37 -5.83 12.05 33.75
N LEU A 38 -5.15 11.79 32.63
CA LEU A 38 -3.75 11.34 32.64
C LEU A 38 -2.78 12.51 32.87
N ASN A 39 -3.03 13.69 32.28
CA ASN A 39 -2.21 14.89 32.51
C ASN A 39 -2.24 15.33 34.00
N LEU A 40 -3.42 15.35 34.62
CA LEU A 40 -3.55 15.73 36.03
C LEU A 40 -2.90 14.73 36.98
N SER A 41 -3.06 13.43 36.69
CA SER A 41 -2.42 12.35 37.45
C SER A 41 -0.89 12.45 37.40
N ASP A 42 -0.33 12.65 36.21
CA ASP A 42 1.11 12.78 36.01
C ASP A 42 1.67 14.02 36.71
N LEU A 43 0.95 15.15 36.65
CA LEU A 43 1.33 16.37 37.35
C LEU A 43 1.28 16.21 38.88
N LEU A 44 0.28 15.51 39.41
CA LEU A 44 0.19 15.22 40.84
C LEU A 44 1.28 14.24 41.29
N ASN A 45 1.60 13.23 40.50
CA ASN A 45 2.74 12.34 40.74
C ASN A 45 4.06 13.13 40.74
N PHE A 46 4.25 14.00 39.75
CA PHE A 46 5.43 14.86 39.66
C PHE A 46 5.58 15.75 40.89
N VAL A 47 4.52 16.44 41.32
CA VAL A 47 4.59 17.33 42.49
C VAL A 47 4.84 16.53 43.77
N LYS A 48 4.21 15.36 43.92
CA LYS A 48 4.43 14.47 45.06
C LYS A 48 5.87 13.97 45.13
N ASP A 49 6.45 13.56 43.99
CA ASP A 49 7.85 13.16 43.89
C ASP A 49 8.78 14.35 44.15
N TYR A 50 8.46 15.52 43.62
CA TYR A 50 9.23 16.74 43.82
C TYR A 50 9.26 17.16 45.30
N ALA A 51 8.15 16.98 46.03
CA ALA A 51 8.06 17.29 47.46
C ALA A 51 9.06 16.49 48.31
N THR A 52 9.41 15.25 47.90
CA THR A 52 10.45 14.43 48.56
C THR A 52 11.85 15.00 48.42
N LYS A 53 12.06 15.94 47.48
CA LYS A 53 13.35 16.60 47.24
C LYS A 53 13.48 17.93 47.99
N LEU A 54 12.40 18.39 48.62
CA LEU A 54 12.36 19.66 49.34
C LEU A 54 12.51 19.41 50.84
N ASN A 55 13.51 20.03 51.46
CA ASN A 55 13.67 20.00 52.91
C ASN A 55 12.47 20.69 53.59
N TYR A 56 11.89 20.03 54.59
CA TYR A 56 10.94 20.66 55.50
C TYR A 56 11.71 21.24 56.69
N TYR A 57 11.45 22.51 57.01
CA TYR A 57 12.02 23.19 58.16
C TYR A 57 10.94 23.38 59.21
N ASP A 58 11.24 22.98 60.45
CA ASP A 58 10.31 23.17 61.56
C ASP A 58 10.29 24.62 62.09
N GLU A 59 9.50 24.86 63.14
CA GLU A 59 9.37 26.19 63.77
C GLU A 59 10.69 26.74 64.34
N SER A 60 11.67 25.86 64.60
CA SER A 60 13.01 26.23 65.04
C SER A 60 14.00 26.42 63.89
N ASN A 61 13.51 26.37 62.65
CA ASN A 61 14.28 26.45 61.40
C ASN A 61 15.32 25.32 61.27
N THR A 62 15.01 24.14 61.80
CA THR A 62 15.83 22.94 61.61
C THR A 62 15.18 21.97 60.64
N ILE A 63 16.01 21.24 59.88
CA ILE A 63 15.51 20.28 58.89
C ILE A 63 14.85 19.11 59.62
N SER A 64 13.57 18.89 59.35
CA SER A 64 12.73 17.88 59.99
C SER A 64 11.95 17.09 58.93
N GLY A 65 12.69 16.40 58.04
CA GLY A 65 12.13 15.63 56.94
C GLY A 65 11.94 16.44 55.66
N ASP A 66 10.91 16.10 54.89
CA ASP A 66 10.58 16.67 53.59
C ASP A 66 9.10 17.07 53.49
N TRP A 67 8.71 17.62 52.34
CA TRP A 67 7.33 18.07 52.10
C TRP A 67 6.37 16.95 51.67
N SER A 68 6.77 15.67 51.66
CA SER A 68 5.89 14.57 51.26
C SER A 68 4.64 14.46 52.14
N ASN A 69 4.73 14.81 53.42
CA ASN A 69 3.61 14.85 54.37
C ASN A 69 2.51 15.86 53.99
N PHE A 70 2.79 16.79 53.07
CA PHE A 70 1.77 17.65 52.46
C PHE A 70 0.72 16.81 51.72
N PHE A 71 1.13 15.69 51.12
CA PHE A 71 0.28 14.80 50.35
C PHE A 71 -0.12 13.60 51.20
N SER A 72 -1.29 13.66 51.82
CA SER A 72 -1.75 12.60 52.71
C SER A 72 -2.58 11.52 51.99
N ALA A 73 -3.13 11.81 50.81
CA ALA A 73 -4.01 10.92 50.05
C ALA A 73 -3.30 10.29 48.82
N ASP A 74 -3.94 9.28 48.23
CA ASP A 74 -3.48 8.70 46.96
C ASP A 74 -3.79 9.63 45.77
N VAL A 75 -2.96 9.59 44.73
CA VAL A 75 -3.14 10.43 43.54
C VAL A 75 -4.46 10.11 42.84
N SER A 76 -4.88 8.84 42.80
CA SER A 76 -6.16 8.44 42.21
C SER A 76 -7.34 9.07 42.95
N GLN A 77 -7.26 9.18 44.27
CA GLN A 77 -8.29 9.82 45.09
C GLN A 77 -8.30 11.35 44.88
N MET A 78 -7.12 11.97 44.77
CA MET A 78 -7.00 13.40 44.46
C MET A 78 -7.60 13.72 43.09
N VAL A 79 -7.27 12.97 42.04
CA VAL A 79 -7.82 13.15 40.69
C VAL A 79 -9.34 13.00 40.70
N ALA A 80 -9.86 11.94 41.33
CA ALA A 80 -11.29 11.71 41.44
C ALA A 80 -12.00 12.87 42.17
N TYR A 81 -11.41 13.41 43.25
CA TYR A 81 -11.98 14.53 43.98
C TYR A 81 -11.96 15.83 43.18
N ILE A 82 -10.91 16.08 42.40
CA ILE A 82 -10.82 17.25 41.52
C ILE A 82 -11.90 17.21 40.43
N ASN A 83 -12.17 16.03 39.88
CA ASN A 83 -13.15 15.83 38.80
C ASN A 83 -14.60 15.79 39.31
N ASN A 84 -14.83 15.16 40.46
CA ASN A 84 -16.16 15.02 41.04
C ASN A 84 -16.10 14.99 42.58
N GLN A 85 -16.22 16.15 43.21
CA GLN A 85 -16.21 16.26 44.67
C GLN A 85 -17.38 15.51 45.32
N GLU A 86 -18.54 15.46 44.65
CA GLU A 86 -19.76 14.83 45.19
C GLU A 86 -19.65 13.30 45.31
N SER A 87 -18.70 12.65 44.62
CA SER A 87 -18.50 11.20 44.75
C SER A 87 -17.92 10.76 46.09
N PHE A 88 -17.48 11.71 46.94
CA PHE A 88 -16.86 11.42 48.24
C PHE A 88 -17.78 11.71 49.43
N VAL A 89 -19.04 12.12 49.20
CA VAL A 89 -20.01 12.47 50.26
C VAL A 89 -20.28 11.29 51.23
N ASP A 90 -20.20 10.05 50.75
CA ASP A 90 -20.40 8.86 51.57
C ASP A 90 -19.13 8.40 52.32
N ASP A 91 -17.96 9.02 52.07
CA ASP A 91 -16.68 8.77 52.75
C ASP A 91 -16.15 10.06 53.41
N GLU A 92 -16.75 10.42 54.54
CA GLU A 92 -16.37 11.61 55.32
C GLU A 92 -14.87 11.67 55.68
N SER A 93 -14.21 10.52 55.78
CA SER A 93 -12.80 10.45 56.20
C SER A 93 -11.87 10.92 55.09
N THR A 94 -12.09 10.39 53.87
CA THR A 94 -11.36 10.80 52.66
C THR A 94 -11.75 12.21 52.25
N GLU A 95 -13.02 12.58 52.37
CA GLU A 95 -13.49 13.93 52.07
C GLU A 95 -12.81 14.99 52.95
N ARG A 96 -12.73 14.78 54.28
CA ARG A 96 -12.00 15.69 55.17
C ARG A 96 -10.52 15.78 54.86
N GLN A 97 -9.93 14.68 54.39
CA GLN A 97 -8.52 14.64 54.04
C GLN A 97 -8.23 15.45 52.77
N LEU A 98 -9.07 15.33 51.75
CA LEU A 98 -8.92 16.00 50.45
C LEU A 98 -9.40 17.46 50.47
N SER A 99 -10.33 17.82 51.36
CA SER A 99 -10.84 19.19 51.52
C SER A 99 -9.96 20.11 52.37
N GLN A 100 -8.77 19.66 52.77
CA GLN A 100 -7.84 20.52 53.52
C GLN A 100 -7.46 21.77 52.71
N PRO A 101 -7.45 22.98 53.31
CA PRO A 101 -7.30 24.23 52.55
C PRO A 101 -6.07 24.31 51.65
N HIS A 102 -4.95 23.71 52.06
CA HIS A 102 -3.72 23.71 51.26
C HIS A 102 -3.81 22.77 50.05
N LEU A 103 -4.50 21.63 50.17
CA LEU A 103 -4.76 20.73 49.04
C LEU A 103 -5.74 21.36 48.06
N VAL A 104 -6.83 21.95 48.55
CA VAL A 104 -7.81 22.65 47.69
C VAL A 104 -7.14 23.81 46.94
N LEU A 105 -6.24 24.56 47.59
CA LEU A 105 -5.45 25.60 46.91
C LEU A 105 -4.55 25.02 45.81
N LEU A 106 -3.88 23.90 46.07
CA LEU A 106 -3.08 23.23 45.06
C LEU A 106 -3.96 22.73 43.90
N PHE A 107 -5.06 22.03 44.20
CA PHE A 107 -5.99 21.49 43.21
C PHE A 107 -6.54 22.59 42.30
N THR A 108 -6.98 23.71 42.88
CA THR A 108 -7.45 24.87 42.12
C THR A 108 -6.34 25.49 41.28
N PHE A 109 -5.10 25.56 41.78
CA PHE A 109 -3.95 25.99 40.97
C PHE A 109 -3.70 25.07 39.78
N LEU A 110 -3.72 23.75 39.97
CA LEU A 110 -3.53 22.78 38.88
C LEU A 110 -4.66 22.87 37.85
N GLN A 111 -5.91 23.06 38.29
CA GLN A 111 -7.04 23.31 37.38
C GLN A 111 -6.83 24.60 36.58
N LEU A 112 -6.35 25.68 37.20
CA LEU A 112 -6.08 26.95 36.52
C LEU A 112 -4.91 26.85 35.53
N LEU A 113 -3.95 25.94 35.77
CA LEU A 113 -2.81 25.71 34.89
C LEU A 113 -3.22 25.11 33.53
N SER A 114 -4.39 24.48 33.46
CA SER A 114 -4.93 23.94 32.19
C SER A 114 -5.23 25.02 31.14
N TYR A 115 -5.58 26.25 31.55
CA TYR A 115 -5.97 27.31 30.61
C TYR A 115 -4.79 27.80 29.75
N PRO A 116 -3.60 28.14 30.31
CA PRO A 116 -2.42 28.42 29.50
C PRO A 116 -2.00 27.26 28.60
N GLN A 117 -2.07 26.01 29.09
CA GLN A 117 -1.72 24.82 28.30
C GLN A 117 -2.57 24.73 27.02
N GLN A 118 -3.87 25.01 27.11
CA GLN A 118 -4.74 25.05 25.93
C GLN A 118 -4.31 26.11 24.91
N GLN A 119 -3.80 27.27 25.37
CA GLN A 119 -3.33 28.32 24.47
C GLN A 119 -2.04 27.91 23.73
N PHE A 120 -1.18 27.11 24.36
CA PHE A 120 0.02 26.56 23.71
C PHE A 120 -0.34 25.53 22.62
N ARG A 121 -1.40 24.72 22.81
CA ARG A 121 -1.91 23.83 21.75
C ARG A 121 -2.30 24.59 20.48
N GLU A 122 -3.01 25.71 20.65
CA GLU A 122 -3.40 26.58 19.54
C GLU A 122 -2.18 27.25 18.86
N LEU A 123 -1.08 27.46 19.57
CA LEU A 123 0.13 28.04 19.00
C LEU A 123 0.78 27.08 17.98
N THR A 124 0.86 25.79 18.28
CA THR A 124 1.42 24.77 17.37
C THR A 124 0.63 24.71 16.07
N LYS A 125 -0.70 24.63 16.18
CA LYS A 125 -1.60 24.63 15.04
C LYS A 125 -1.45 25.90 14.19
N ARG A 126 -1.39 27.07 14.82
CA ARG A 126 -1.18 28.34 14.12
C ARG A 126 0.17 28.39 13.42
N TYR A 127 1.23 27.91 14.06
CA TYR A 127 2.56 27.85 13.45
C TYR A 127 2.59 26.90 12.24
N LEU A 128 1.96 25.73 12.34
CA LEU A 128 1.86 24.79 11.22
C LEU A 128 1.10 25.40 10.04
N ASN A 129 -0.04 26.04 10.32
CA ASN A 129 -0.82 26.75 9.32
C ASN A 129 -0.01 27.88 8.68
N PHE A 130 0.67 28.71 9.48
CA PHE A 130 1.54 29.76 8.98
C PHE A 130 2.65 29.21 8.09
N HIS A 131 3.32 28.14 8.52
CA HIS A 131 4.40 27.56 7.75
C HIS A 131 3.91 26.97 6.42
N TYR A 132 2.78 26.25 6.41
CA TYR A 132 2.26 25.66 5.18
C TYR A 132 1.59 26.67 4.26
N GLN A 133 0.79 27.60 4.80
CA GLN A 133 -0.01 28.53 4.00
C GLN A 133 0.74 29.83 3.68
N ASP A 134 1.50 30.40 4.61
CA ASP A 134 2.16 31.70 4.40
C ASP A 134 3.62 31.56 3.93
N VAL A 135 4.38 30.59 4.48
CA VAL A 135 5.79 30.41 4.11
C VAL A 135 5.93 29.55 2.86
N LEU A 136 5.30 28.37 2.84
CA LEU A 136 5.36 27.44 1.71
C LEU A 136 4.30 27.71 0.64
N ASN A 137 3.33 28.59 0.94
CA ASN A 137 2.25 28.98 0.03
C ASN A 137 1.47 27.78 -0.53
N LEU A 138 1.26 26.75 0.31
CA LEU A 138 0.43 25.61 -0.03
C LEU A 138 -1.03 26.02 0.03
N THR A 139 -1.74 25.82 -1.08
CA THR A 139 -3.18 26.03 -1.17
C THR A 139 -3.91 24.72 -0.96
N THR A 140 -5.05 24.75 -0.27
CA THR A 140 -5.96 23.61 -0.23
C THR A 140 -6.37 23.25 -1.65
N LYS A 141 -6.38 21.94 -1.94
CA LYS A 141 -6.82 21.47 -3.25
C LYS A 141 -8.32 21.75 -3.37
N ALA A 142 -8.73 22.33 -4.49
CA ALA A 142 -10.14 22.55 -4.77
C ALA A 142 -10.91 21.23 -4.76
N GLU A 143 -12.16 21.31 -4.34
CA GLU A 143 -13.10 20.20 -4.42
C GLU A 143 -13.26 19.78 -5.90
N VAL A 144 -13.23 18.47 -6.12
CA VAL A 144 -13.47 17.88 -7.44
C VAL A 144 -14.85 17.22 -7.37
N PRO A 145 -15.82 17.63 -8.20
CA PRO A 145 -17.14 17.05 -8.17
C PRO A 145 -17.10 15.58 -8.61
N ASP A 146 -17.91 14.75 -7.96
CA ASP A 146 -18.04 13.34 -8.30
C ASP A 146 -18.67 13.15 -9.68
N LYS A 147 -18.35 12.02 -10.32
CA LYS A 147 -18.92 11.62 -11.60
C LYS A 147 -19.59 10.26 -11.48
N ILE A 148 -20.77 10.14 -12.05
CA ILE A 148 -21.55 8.90 -12.08
C ILE A 148 -21.99 8.56 -13.50
N ASN A 149 -22.22 7.27 -13.76
CA ASN A 149 -22.81 6.83 -15.02
C ASN A 149 -24.32 6.66 -14.81
N VAL A 150 -25.12 7.25 -15.71
CA VAL A 150 -26.58 7.14 -15.68
C VAL A 150 -27.04 6.47 -16.96
N VAL A 151 -27.99 5.54 -16.85
CA VAL A 151 -28.64 4.88 -17.97
C VAL A 151 -30.03 5.46 -18.14
N PHE A 152 -30.35 5.92 -19.35
CA PHE A 152 -31.65 6.45 -19.69
C PHE A 152 -32.47 5.41 -20.46
N GLU A 153 -33.74 5.27 -20.10
CA GLU A 153 -34.72 4.49 -20.84
C GLU A 153 -35.84 5.41 -21.32
N LEU A 154 -36.27 5.23 -22.57
CA LEU A 154 -37.38 6.00 -23.12
C LEU A 154 -38.73 5.47 -22.63
N GLY A 155 -39.64 6.41 -22.33
CA GLY A 155 -41.04 6.10 -22.09
C GLY A 155 -41.76 5.56 -23.33
N THR A 156 -42.95 4.99 -23.13
CA THR A 156 -43.77 4.46 -24.22
C THR A 156 -44.26 5.58 -25.15
N GLY A 157 -43.97 5.48 -26.45
CA GLY A 157 -44.53 6.36 -27.48
C GLY A 157 -43.54 7.34 -28.13
N GLU A 158 -42.32 7.47 -27.61
CA GLU A 158 -41.25 8.25 -28.25
C GLU A 158 -40.21 7.32 -28.89
N GLU A 159 -39.75 7.60 -30.12
CA GLU A 159 -38.69 6.82 -30.77
C GLU A 159 -37.28 7.26 -30.37
N LYS A 160 -37.10 8.57 -30.15
CA LYS A 160 -35.84 9.22 -29.81
C LYS A 160 -36.09 10.47 -28.97
N HIS A 161 -35.19 10.75 -28.03
CA HIS A 161 -35.23 11.97 -27.21
C HIS A 161 -33.83 12.57 -27.08
N LEU A 162 -33.70 13.90 -27.19
CA LEU A 162 -32.44 14.61 -26.98
C LEU A 162 -32.37 15.14 -25.55
N ILE A 163 -31.38 14.69 -24.80
CA ILE A 163 -30.99 15.24 -23.51
C ILE A 163 -29.82 16.18 -23.78
N LYS A 164 -29.95 17.47 -23.43
CA LYS A 164 -28.88 18.45 -23.61
C LYS A 164 -27.85 18.33 -22.49
N GLN A 165 -26.62 18.73 -22.77
CA GLN A 165 -25.61 19.01 -21.76
C GLN A 165 -26.15 19.98 -20.71
N GLY A 166 -25.83 19.74 -19.45
CA GLY A 166 -26.29 20.55 -18.32
C GLY A 166 -27.71 20.21 -17.84
N THR A 167 -28.33 19.14 -18.36
CA THR A 167 -29.63 18.67 -17.84
C THR A 167 -29.43 18.17 -16.41
N LEU A 168 -30.21 18.72 -15.48
CA LEU A 168 -30.11 18.38 -14.06
C LEU A 168 -30.86 17.08 -13.75
N LEU A 169 -30.18 16.20 -13.00
CA LEU A 169 -30.65 14.91 -12.52
C LEU A 169 -30.64 14.94 -10.99
N GLU A 170 -31.80 14.74 -10.38
CA GLU A 170 -31.95 14.72 -8.93
C GLU A 170 -31.38 13.42 -8.35
N ALA A 171 -30.54 13.53 -7.33
CA ALA A 171 -29.88 12.40 -6.67
C ALA A 171 -30.19 12.32 -5.16
N GLY A 172 -31.34 12.85 -4.75
CA GLY A 172 -31.79 12.87 -3.36
C GLY A 172 -31.15 14.00 -2.54
N GLN A 173 -30.96 13.77 -1.24
CA GLN A 173 -30.42 14.74 -0.29
C GLN A 173 -29.18 14.19 0.40
N ASP A 174 -28.26 15.07 0.76
CA ASP A 174 -27.11 14.73 1.59
C ASP A 174 -27.49 14.61 3.08
N THR A 175 -26.48 14.37 3.94
CA THR A 175 -26.65 14.24 5.39
C THR A 175 -27.10 15.52 6.08
N GLU A 176 -26.96 16.68 5.42
CA GLU A 176 -27.38 17.99 5.93
C GLU A 176 -28.76 18.41 5.38
N GLY A 177 -29.36 17.58 4.53
CA GLY A 177 -30.67 17.83 3.90
C GLY A 177 -30.60 18.69 2.64
N ILE A 178 -29.41 18.90 2.07
CA ILE A 178 -29.21 19.67 0.84
C ILE A 178 -29.44 18.77 -0.37
N ASN A 179 -30.23 19.24 -1.33
CA ASN A 179 -30.51 18.48 -2.56
C ASN A 179 -29.25 18.31 -3.41
N LEU A 180 -28.94 17.06 -3.74
CA LEU A 180 -27.85 16.68 -4.64
C LEU A 180 -28.37 16.66 -6.08
N ASN A 181 -27.73 17.43 -6.96
CA ASN A 181 -28.07 17.45 -8.38
C ASN A 181 -26.80 17.17 -9.20
N TYR A 182 -26.94 16.27 -10.18
CA TYR A 182 -25.92 16.02 -11.19
C TYR A 182 -26.31 16.67 -12.50
N ALA A 183 -25.35 17.13 -13.28
CA ALA A 183 -25.57 17.66 -14.61
C ALA A 183 -25.01 16.69 -15.64
N THR A 184 -25.74 16.47 -16.74
CA THR A 184 -25.19 15.76 -17.90
C THR A 184 -24.00 16.51 -18.47
N ASP A 185 -22.93 15.80 -18.83
CA ASP A 185 -21.68 16.37 -19.32
C ASP A 185 -21.65 16.56 -20.84
N GLU A 186 -22.58 15.96 -21.58
CA GLU A 186 -22.73 16.10 -23.03
C GLU A 186 -24.20 16.01 -23.51
N ASP A 187 -24.40 16.33 -24.79
CA ASP A 187 -25.68 16.12 -25.51
C ASP A 187 -25.83 14.63 -25.88
N ILE A 188 -26.92 13.99 -25.46
CA ILE A 188 -27.18 12.56 -25.67
C ILE A 188 -28.53 12.37 -26.37
N ILE A 189 -28.54 11.62 -27.48
CA ILE A 189 -29.79 11.18 -28.13
C ILE A 189 -30.12 9.77 -27.65
N VAL A 190 -31.09 9.67 -26.75
CA VAL A 190 -31.58 8.39 -26.20
C VAL A 190 -32.56 7.76 -27.18
N ASN A 191 -32.46 6.45 -27.38
CA ASN A 191 -33.34 5.64 -28.20
C ASN A 191 -33.61 4.27 -27.52
N HIS A 192 -34.38 3.40 -28.17
CA HIS A 192 -34.71 2.06 -27.64
C HIS A 192 -33.62 0.98 -27.84
N ALA A 193 -32.39 1.34 -28.19
CA ALA A 193 -31.31 0.37 -28.39
C ALA A 193 -30.87 -0.24 -27.05
N GLN A 194 -30.73 -1.56 -27.02
CA GLN A 194 -30.27 -2.33 -25.87
C GLN A 194 -29.12 -3.25 -26.26
N VAL A 195 -28.23 -3.53 -25.32
CA VAL A 195 -27.14 -4.49 -25.52
C VAL A 195 -27.71 -5.91 -25.53
N ALA A 196 -27.88 -6.48 -26.72
CA ALA A 196 -28.48 -7.81 -26.88
C ALA A 196 -27.54 -8.96 -26.43
N SER A 197 -26.24 -8.86 -26.72
CA SER A 197 -25.24 -9.82 -26.23
C SER A 197 -23.83 -9.25 -26.33
N VAL A 198 -22.97 -9.59 -25.37
CA VAL A 198 -21.52 -9.33 -25.42
C VAL A 198 -20.81 -10.68 -25.54
N LYS A 199 -19.94 -10.83 -26.54
CA LYS A 199 -19.19 -12.07 -26.80
C LYS A 199 -17.71 -11.77 -26.90
N THR A 200 -16.88 -12.62 -26.29
CA THR A 200 -15.42 -12.54 -26.34
C THR A 200 -14.87 -13.74 -27.09
N ILE A 201 -13.95 -13.51 -28.02
CA ILE A 201 -13.21 -14.58 -28.71
C ILE A 201 -11.82 -14.65 -28.10
N LEU A 202 -11.44 -15.84 -27.62
CA LEU A 202 -10.08 -16.14 -27.16
C LEU A 202 -9.39 -17.04 -28.20
N LEU A 203 -8.27 -16.57 -28.74
CA LEU A 203 -7.40 -17.34 -29.64
C LEU A 203 -6.12 -17.74 -28.89
N PRO A 204 -6.06 -18.94 -28.28
CA PRO A 204 -4.83 -19.42 -27.67
C PRO A 204 -3.80 -19.74 -28.77
N ILE A 205 -2.65 -19.08 -28.73
CA ILE A 205 -1.49 -19.42 -29.55
C ILE A 205 -0.58 -20.32 -28.70
N SER A 206 -0.33 -21.54 -29.16
CA SER A 206 0.65 -22.46 -28.58
C SER A 206 1.91 -22.49 -29.45
N TYR A 207 3.08 -22.29 -28.85
CA TYR A 207 4.36 -22.53 -29.51
C TYR A 207 4.76 -23.98 -29.25
N ILE A 208 4.89 -24.78 -30.32
CA ILE A 208 5.41 -26.14 -30.25
C ILE A 208 6.92 -26.07 -30.48
N ASP A 209 7.72 -26.65 -29.60
CA ASP A 209 9.18 -26.65 -29.74
C ASP A 209 9.68 -27.84 -30.58
N LEU A 210 10.93 -27.77 -31.05
CA LEU A 210 11.54 -28.84 -31.86
C LEU A 210 11.64 -30.17 -31.10
N LYS A 211 11.68 -30.12 -29.76
CA LYS A 211 11.75 -31.30 -28.90
C LYS A 211 10.42 -32.06 -28.90
N GLU A 212 9.30 -31.36 -28.75
CA GLU A 212 7.95 -31.91 -28.84
C GLU A 212 7.73 -32.58 -30.22
N ILE A 213 8.12 -31.93 -31.32
CA ILE A 213 8.05 -32.51 -32.67
C ILE A 213 8.91 -33.77 -32.80
N HIS A 214 10.14 -33.75 -32.27
CA HIS A 214 11.05 -34.88 -32.35
C HIS A 214 10.52 -36.10 -31.58
N GLN A 215 9.93 -35.88 -30.39
CA GLN A 215 9.42 -36.95 -29.53
C GLN A 215 8.10 -37.55 -30.03
N GLU A 216 7.24 -36.78 -30.67
CA GLU A 216 5.93 -37.27 -31.12
C GLU A 216 5.96 -37.99 -32.48
N ASN A 217 6.81 -37.55 -33.43
CA ASN A 217 6.65 -37.94 -34.85
C ASN A 217 7.91 -38.41 -35.58
N ASN A 218 9.07 -38.50 -34.92
CA ASN A 218 10.30 -38.89 -35.61
C ASN A 218 10.39 -40.41 -35.82
N ARG A 219 9.92 -40.90 -36.98
CA ARG A 219 9.87 -42.33 -37.32
C ARG A 219 11.17 -42.88 -37.95
N SER A 220 12.15 -42.02 -38.26
CA SER A 220 13.51 -42.41 -38.74
C SER A 220 14.41 -41.17 -38.92
N ASP A 221 15.73 -41.36 -38.81
CA ASP A 221 16.77 -40.32 -39.04
C ASP A 221 16.57 -39.56 -40.38
N LYS A 222 16.01 -40.20 -41.42
CA LYS A 222 15.71 -39.58 -42.72
C LYS A 222 14.59 -38.54 -42.68
N SER A 223 13.61 -38.70 -41.78
CA SER A 223 12.48 -37.75 -41.66
C SER A 223 12.95 -36.45 -41.00
N PHE A 224 13.84 -36.59 -40.03
CA PHE A 224 14.51 -35.49 -39.36
C PHE A 224 15.49 -34.75 -40.29
N GLU A 225 16.26 -35.46 -41.13
CA GLU A 225 17.10 -34.86 -42.17
C GLU A 225 16.32 -33.92 -43.07
N LYS A 226 15.15 -34.38 -43.53
CA LYS A 226 14.31 -33.61 -44.43
C LYS A 226 13.79 -32.34 -43.74
N MET A 227 13.36 -32.43 -42.48
CA MET A 227 12.92 -31.26 -41.71
C MET A 227 14.05 -30.26 -41.49
N LEU A 228 15.24 -30.72 -41.12
CA LEU A 228 16.40 -29.84 -40.96
C LEU A 228 16.79 -29.16 -42.27
N ARG A 229 16.87 -29.89 -43.39
CA ARG A 229 17.15 -29.28 -44.70
C ARG A 229 16.09 -28.24 -45.07
N TRP A 230 14.82 -28.50 -44.75
CA TRP A 230 13.75 -27.52 -44.94
C TRP A 230 13.92 -26.26 -44.08
N ALA A 231 14.43 -26.38 -42.86
CA ALA A 231 14.66 -25.24 -41.98
C ALA A 231 15.95 -24.48 -42.28
N VAL A 232 17.04 -25.17 -42.63
CA VAL A 232 18.42 -24.64 -42.63
C VAL A 232 19.25 -24.97 -43.88
N GLY A 233 18.60 -25.43 -44.96
CA GLY A 233 19.25 -25.70 -46.25
C GLY A 233 19.90 -24.43 -46.84
N ASN A 234 21.00 -24.60 -47.58
CA ASN A 234 21.76 -23.50 -48.16
C ASN A 234 21.72 -23.53 -49.71
N PRO A 235 21.38 -22.41 -50.39
CA PRO A 235 20.94 -21.13 -49.82
C PRO A 235 19.45 -21.05 -49.51
N ASN A 236 18.65 -22.05 -49.92
CA ASN A 236 17.21 -22.05 -49.74
C ASN A 236 16.72 -23.25 -48.91
N GLN A 237 15.50 -23.11 -48.39
CA GLN A 237 14.79 -24.18 -47.70
C GLN A 237 14.71 -25.44 -48.56
N GLY A 238 15.17 -26.57 -48.02
CA GLY A 238 15.15 -27.88 -48.66
C GLY A 238 16.44 -28.26 -49.38
N ASP A 239 17.41 -27.34 -49.49
CA ASP A 239 18.71 -27.59 -50.11
C ASP A 239 19.60 -28.51 -49.25
N LYS A 240 20.83 -28.76 -49.70
CA LYS A 240 21.84 -29.45 -48.87
C LYS A 240 22.20 -28.57 -47.68
N PHE A 241 22.72 -29.19 -46.62
CA PHE A 241 23.32 -28.41 -45.54
C PHE A 241 24.47 -27.55 -46.07
N PRO A 242 24.77 -26.42 -45.43
CA PRO A 242 26.02 -25.71 -45.66
C PRO A 242 27.23 -26.65 -45.62
N ASP A 243 28.30 -26.33 -46.34
CA ASP A 243 29.54 -27.08 -46.24
C ASP A 243 30.29 -26.65 -44.97
N PHE A 244 30.95 -27.59 -44.29
CA PHE A 244 31.85 -27.30 -43.18
C PHE A 244 33.29 -27.41 -43.68
N ASP A 245 34.06 -26.32 -43.62
CA ASP A 245 35.44 -26.23 -44.13
C ASP A 245 35.61 -26.72 -45.58
N GLY A 246 34.59 -26.49 -46.42
CA GLY A 246 34.58 -26.92 -47.83
C GLY A 246 34.27 -28.41 -48.04
N VAL A 247 33.88 -29.12 -46.99
CA VAL A 247 33.43 -30.51 -47.03
C VAL A 247 31.90 -30.58 -46.95
N GLY A 248 31.29 -31.37 -47.82
CA GLY A 248 29.84 -31.54 -47.86
C GLY A 248 29.29 -32.24 -46.63
N VAL A 249 28.36 -31.58 -45.93
CA VAL A 249 27.77 -32.08 -44.68
C VAL A 249 26.45 -32.82 -44.94
N ASN A 250 26.28 -33.96 -44.28
CA ASN A 250 25.03 -34.73 -44.25
C ASN A 250 24.70 -35.13 -42.80
N ILE A 251 23.55 -35.79 -42.57
CA ILE A 251 23.18 -36.22 -41.20
C ILE A 251 24.22 -37.15 -40.57
N GLN A 252 24.88 -38.01 -41.35
CA GLN A 252 25.87 -38.92 -40.82
C GLN A 252 27.07 -38.15 -40.25
N VAL A 253 27.57 -37.16 -41.00
CA VAL A 253 28.63 -36.25 -40.56
C VAL A 253 28.20 -35.47 -39.32
N LEU A 254 26.99 -34.90 -39.31
CA LEU A 254 26.46 -34.20 -38.13
C LEU A 254 26.32 -35.12 -36.91
N LYS A 255 26.04 -36.41 -37.12
CA LYS A 255 25.88 -37.37 -36.03
C LYS A 255 27.22 -37.86 -35.50
N GLU A 256 28.11 -38.30 -36.39
CA GLU A 256 29.38 -38.93 -36.03
C GLU A 256 30.46 -37.91 -35.66
N ASP A 257 30.56 -36.79 -36.39
CA ASP A 257 31.64 -35.82 -36.22
C ASP A 257 31.27 -34.64 -35.34
N PHE A 258 29.98 -34.31 -35.22
CA PHE A 258 29.53 -33.20 -34.38
C PHE A 258 28.81 -33.69 -33.13
N TYR A 259 27.80 -34.55 -33.26
CA TYR A 259 26.98 -34.95 -32.12
C TYR A 259 27.68 -35.92 -31.16
N GLU A 260 28.36 -36.97 -31.64
CA GLU A 260 29.04 -37.93 -30.73
C GLU A 260 30.18 -37.27 -29.94
N GLU A 261 30.83 -36.23 -30.46
CA GLU A 261 31.84 -35.46 -29.72
C GLU A 261 31.24 -34.69 -28.52
N ILE A 262 29.96 -34.28 -28.63
CA ILE A 262 29.32 -33.34 -27.69
C ILE A 262 28.26 -34.01 -26.82
N LYS A 263 27.92 -35.28 -27.09
CA LYS A 263 26.86 -36.03 -26.43
C LYS A 263 27.12 -36.24 -24.93
N ASP A 264 28.35 -36.57 -24.56
CA ASP A 264 28.74 -36.91 -23.18
C ASP A 264 29.53 -35.79 -22.46
N GLN A 265 29.83 -34.67 -23.14
CA GLN A 265 30.65 -33.57 -22.61
C GLN A 265 29.81 -32.36 -22.17
N GLN A 266 30.24 -31.69 -21.10
CA GLN A 266 29.80 -30.30 -20.81
C GLN A 266 30.24 -29.41 -21.99
N THR A 267 29.38 -28.48 -22.42
CA THR A 267 29.44 -27.66 -23.65
C THR A 267 30.75 -26.88 -23.91
N ALA A 268 31.73 -26.96 -23.01
CA ALA A 268 32.99 -26.23 -23.01
C ALA A 268 34.15 -26.88 -23.82
N GLN A 269 34.01 -28.09 -24.35
CA GLN A 269 35.11 -28.81 -25.03
C GLN A 269 35.00 -28.94 -26.56
N ILE A 270 34.01 -28.28 -27.18
CA ILE A 270 33.84 -28.24 -28.65
C ILE A 270 34.80 -27.21 -29.26
N SER A 271 35.40 -27.51 -30.42
CA SER A 271 36.15 -26.51 -31.19
C SER A 271 35.25 -25.32 -31.56
N GLU A 272 35.80 -24.09 -31.48
CA GLU A 272 35.05 -22.87 -31.78
C GLU A 272 34.48 -22.87 -33.21
N GLU A 273 35.19 -23.47 -34.17
CA GLU A 273 34.75 -23.63 -35.55
C GLU A 273 33.46 -24.47 -35.67
N LYS A 274 33.36 -25.59 -34.92
CA LYS A 274 32.15 -26.42 -34.91
C LYS A 274 30.98 -25.74 -34.20
N LYS A 275 31.26 -24.94 -33.15
CA LYS A 275 30.22 -24.13 -32.49
C LYS A 275 29.67 -23.06 -33.42
N ASP A 276 30.55 -22.35 -34.11
CA ASP A 276 30.18 -21.33 -35.10
C ASP A 276 29.32 -21.95 -36.21
N TYR A 277 29.72 -23.12 -36.72
CA TYR A 277 28.95 -23.84 -37.72
C TYR A 277 27.53 -24.20 -37.23
N ILE A 278 27.38 -24.74 -36.02
CA ILE A 278 26.06 -25.11 -35.47
C ILE A 278 25.17 -23.88 -35.24
N LEU A 279 25.71 -22.81 -34.66
CA LEU A 279 24.92 -21.66 -34.24
C LEU A 279 24.64 -20.69 -35.39
N ASN A 280 25.64 -20.44 -36.25
CA ASN A 280 25.59 -19.37 -37.25
C ASN A 280 25.35 -19.88 -38.67
N GLN A 281 25.71 -21.12 -39.00
CA GLN A 281 25.48 -21.69 -40.33
C GLN A 281 24.27 -22.62 -40.37
N LEU A 282 24.08 -23.43 -39.32
CA LEU A 282 22.87 -24.23 -39.13
C LEU A 282 21.79 -23.51 -38.30
N PHE A 283 22.02 -22.27 -37.89
CA PHE A 283 21.04 -21.40 -37.22
C PHE A 283 20.37 -22.00 -35.96
N PHE A 284 21.04 -22.88 -35.23
CA PHE A 284 20.54 -23.35 -33.95
C PHE A 284 20.69 -22.27 -32.89
N VAL A 285 19.63 -22.04 -32.11
CA VAL A 285 19.65 -21.03 -31.03
C VAL A 285 20.64 -21.40 -29.92
N THR A 286 20.79 -22.69 -29.62
CA THR A 286 21.74 -23.21 -28.64
C THR A 286 22.32 -24.54 -29.12
N ILE A 287 23.52 -24.88 -28.61
CA ILE A 287 24.13 -26.19 -28.86
C ILE A 287 23.25 -27.31 -28.30
N ASP A 288 22.53 -27.07 -27.20
CA ASP A 288 21.62 -28.06 -26.62
C ASP A 288 20.43 -28.36 -27.53
N ASN A 289 19.90 -27.37 -28.26
CA ASN A 289 18.87 -27.61 -29.28
C ASN A 289 19.38 -28.54 -30.38
N PHE A 290 20.64 -28.38 -30.79
CA PHE A 290 21.28 -29.29 -31.73
C PHE A 290 21.50 -30.69 -31.12
N LYS A 291 21.84 -30.81 -29.83
CA LYS A 291 21.93 -32.11 -29.15
C LYS A 291 20.58 -32.84 -29.12
N TYR A 292 19.50 -32.15 -28.80
CA TYR A 292 18.15 -32.74 -28.76
C TYR A 292 17.69 -33.29 -30.10
N CYS A 293 18.23 -32.77 -31.20
CA CYS A 293 17.94 -33.23 -32.55
C CYS A 293 18.51 -34.62 -32.88
N PHE A 294 19.58 -35.05 -32.20
CA PHE A 294 20.24 -36.34 -32.42
C PHE A 294 20.26 -37.24 -31.17
N GLY A 295 19.83 -36.71 -30.02
CA GLY A 295 19.60 -37.40 -28.76
C GLY A 295 18.52 -38.45 -28.84
N ILE A 296 18.90 -39.73 -28.71
CA ILE A 296 17.94 -40.81 -28.41
C ILE A 296 17.76 -40.81 -26.89
N HIS A 297 16.66 -40.24 -26.42
CA HIS A 297 16.21 -40.47 -25.05
C HIS A 297 15.45 -41.80 -25.01
N GLU A 298 15.89 -42.74 -24.16
CA GLU A 298 15.03 -43.87 -23.80
C GLU A 298 13.72 -43.33 -23.21
N ARG A 299 12.61 -43.93 -23.62
CA ARG A 299 11.29 -43.68 -23.04
C ARG A 299 11.23 -44.08 -21.58
#